data_AF-K1UFZ0-F1
#
_entry.id   AF-K1UFZ0-F1
#
_cell.length_a   1.000
_cell.length_b   1.000
_cell.length_c   1.000
_cell.angle_alpha   90.00
_cell.angle_beta   90.00
_cell.angle_gamma   90.00
#
_symmetry.space_group_name_H-M   'P 1'
#
loop_
_entity.id
_entity.type
_entity.pdbx_description
1 polymer ?
#
loop_
_entity_poly.entity_id
_entity_poly.type
_entity_poly.pdbx_seq_one_letter_code
_entity_poly.pdbx_strand_id
1 'polypeptide(L)' 'MKSFDYPLLQLNEFEQVKVCLSEHKSCQVTGCGESQLAHFINGLSNGYKQKVIVTFSDNKSKSVVSGFKGF' A
#
# COMPACT_ATOMS: atom_id res chain seq x y z
N MET A 1 -13.53 8.22 -6.43
CA MET A 1 -12.22 8.55 -5.84
C MET A 1 -12.46 9.09 -4.45
N LYS A 2 -11.89 8.47 -3.41
CA LYS A 2 -11.88 9.08 -2.07
C LYS A 2 -10.77 10.15 -2.05
N SER A 3 -10.99 11.28 -1.40
CA SER A 3 -10.06 12.44 -1.39
C SER A 3 -8.65 12.12 -0.88
N PHE A 4 -8.47 11.01 -0.16
CA PHE A 4 -7.21 10.60 0.45
C PHE A 4 -6.23 9.93 -0.51
N ASP A 5 -6.69 9.36 -1.62
CA ASP A 5 -5.80 8.63 -2.56
C ASP A 5 -5.05 9.59 -3.51
N TYR A 6 -5.54 10.83 -3.65
CA TYR A 6 -5.01 11.80 -4.63
C TYR A 6 -3.52 12.15 -4.43
N PRO A 7 -3.01 12.34 -3.19
CA PRO A 7 -1.58 12.54 -2.95
C PRO A 7 -0.71 11.36 -3.37
N LEU A 8 -1.22 10.11 -3.31
CA LEU A 8 -0.43 8.94 -3.73
C LEU A 8 -0.18 8.94 -5.23
N LEU A 9 -1.15 9.39 -6.03
CA LEU A 9 -1.03 9.48 -7.49
C LEU A 9 0.04 10.50 -7.93
N GLN A 10 0.47 11.38 -7.03
CA GLN A 10 1.56 12.33 -7.29
C GLN A 10 2.94 11.77 -6.93
N LEU A 11 3.01 10.59 -6.30
CA LEU A 11 4.27 9.92 -5.97
C LEU A 11 4.72 9.05 -7.15
N ASN A 12 5.87 9.38 -7.73
CA ASN A 12 6.44 8.61 -8.84
C ASN A 12 6.64 7.13 -8.49
N GLU A 13 7.09 6.83 -7.26
CA GLU A 13 7.26 5.45 -6.79
C GLU A 13 5.93 4.67 -6.74
N PHE A 14 4.83 5.33 -6.37
CA PHE A 14 3.50 4.69 -6.35
C PHE A 14 3.05 4.30 -7.77
N GLU A 15 3.21 5.20 -8.74
CA GLU A 15 2.91 4.91 -10.15
C GLU A 15 3.78 3.79 -10.71
N GLN A 16 5.09 3.78 -10.42
CA GLN A 16 6.01 2.71 -10.84
C GLN A 16 5.59 1.35 -10.30
N VAL A 17 5.20 1.29 -9.03
CA VAL A 17 4.73 0.03 -8.40
C VAL A 17 3.41 -0.42 -9.02
N LYS A 18 2.46 0.49 -9.28
CA LYS A 18 1.21 0.11 -10.00
C LYS A 18 1.50 -0.48 -11.37
N VAL A 19 2.40 0.13 -12.15
CA VAL A 19 2.78 -0.39 -13.48
C VAL A 19 3.41 -1.78 -13.33
N CYS A 20 4.37 -1.94 -12.43
CA CYS A 20 5.02 -3.23 -12.18
C CYS A 20 4.02 -4.32 -11.76
N LEU A 21 3.05 -4.01 -10.89
CA LEU A 21 1.98 -4.93 -10.49
C LEU A 21 1.02 -5.24 -11.66
N SER A 22 0.72 -4.27 -12.52
CA SER A 22 -0.12 -4.47 -13.71
C SER A 22 0.51 -5.42 -14.73
N GLU A 23 1.84 -5.53 -14.73
CA GLU A 23 2.61 -6.50 -15.52
C GLU A 23 2.75 -7.87 -14.83
N HIS A 24 2.05 -8.10 -13.71
CA HIS A 24 2.13 -9.31 -12.89
C HIS A 24 3.54 -9.62 -12.35
N LYS A 25 4.37 -8.59 -12.14
CA LYS A 25 5.71 -8.73 -11.57
C LYS A 25 5.70 -8.51 -10.06
N SER A 26 6.70 -9.07 -9.39
CA SER A 26 7.01 -8.73 -8.00
C SER A 26 7.82 -7.45 -7.95
N CYS A 27 7.40 -6.49 -7.14
CA CYS A 27 8.03 -5.18 -7.02
C CYS A 27 8.52 -4.96 -5.59
N GLN A 28 9.71 -4.39 -5.43
CA GLN A 28 10.23 -3.98 -4.14
C GLN A 28 9.98 -2.49 -3.93
N VAL A 29 9.54 -2.13 -2.73
CA VAL A 29 9.34 -0.75 -2.29
C VAL A 29 10.26 -0.50 -1.10
N THR A 30 10.95 0.63 -1.07
CA THR A 30 11.89 0.98 0.00
C THR A 30 11.61 2.38 0.52
N GLY A 31 12.00 2.68 1.76
CA GLY A 31 11.80 4.03 2.33
C GLY A 31 10.36 4.36 2.74
N CYS A 32 9.42 3.43 2.61
CA CYS A 32 8.05 3.62 3.09
C CYS A 32 7.98 3.45 4.62
N GLY A 33 7.77 4.57 5.34
CA GLY A 33 7.62 4.56 6.79
C GLY A 33 6.29 3.95 7.24
N GLU A 34 6.23 3.49 8.50
CA GLU A 34 5.06 2.76 9.05
C GLU A 34 3.74 3.56 8.96
N SER A 35 3.77 4.88 9.14
CA SER A 35 2.58 5.74 9.03
C SER A 35 2.04 5.88 7.61
N GLN A 36 2.90 5.71 6.60
CA GLN A 36 2.56 5.80 5.19
C GLN A 36 2.25 4.43 4.58
N LEU A 37 2.80 3.36 5.17
CA LEU A 37 2.69 1.99 4.68
C LEU A 37 1.23 1.53 4.52
N ALA A 38 0.38 1.77 5.51
CA ALA A 38 -1.03 1.37 5.45
C ALA A 38 -1.78 2.10 4.31
N HIS A 39 -1.52 3.41 4.14
CA HIS A 39 -2.11 4.20 3.07
C HIS A 39 -1.62 3.73 1.70
N PHE A 40 -0.32 3.48 1.58
CA PHE A 40 0.32 3.00 0.36
C PHE A 40 -0.25 1.64 -0.08
N ILE A 41 -0.34 0.67 0.84
CA ILE A 41 -0.96 -0.63 0.57
C ILE A 41 -2.43 -0.46 0.20
N ASN A 42 -3.17 0.43 0.88
CA ASN A 42 -4.58 0.66 0.58
C ASN A 42 -4.78 1.19 -0.85
N GLY A 43 -3.98 2.18 -1.25
CA GLY A 43 -3.99 2.73 -2.60
C GLY A 43 -3.62 1.68 -3.66
N LEU A 44 -2.55 0.90 -3.43
CA LEU A 44 -2.12 -0.17 -4.35
C LEU A 44 -3.15 -1.31 -4.46
N SER A 45 -3.93 -1.54 -3.41
CA SER A 45 -4.95 -2.58 -3.38
C SER A 45 -6.20 -2.22 -4.19
N ASN A 46 -6.35 -0.97 -4.63
CA ASN A 46 -7.54 -0.56 -5.37
C ASN A 46 -7.64 -1.31 -6.70
N GLY A 47 -8.76 -2.00 -6.93
CA GLY A 47 -8.97 -2.87 -8.09
C GLY A 47 -8.68 -4.36 -7.84
N TYR A 48 -8.07 -4.72 -6.70
CA TYR A 48 -7.87 -6.11 -6.29
C TYR A 48 -8.96 -6.56 -5.33
N LYS A 49 -9.57 -7.74 -5.58
CA LYS A 49 -10.61 -8.30 -4.71
C LYS A 49 -10.07 -8.82 -3.38
N GLN A 50 -8.84 -9.31 -3.38
CA GLN A 50 -8.22 -9.97 -2.23
C GLN A 50 -6.81 -9.43 -2.05
N LYS A 51 -6.43 -9.22 -0.79
CA LYS A 51 -5.09 -8.78 -0.39
C LYS A 51 -4.63 -9.61 0.79
N VAL A 52 -3.41 -10.11 0.72
CA VAL A 52 -2.77 -10.88 1.79
C VAL A 52 -1.52 -10.12 2.20
N ILE A 53 -1.42 -9.78 3.49
CA ILE A 53 -0.28 -9.07 4.06
C ILE A 53 0.40 -10.02 5.03
N VAL A 54 1.68 -10.29 4.78
CA VAL A 54 2.49 -11.18 5.59
C VAL A 54 3.61 -10.37 6.22
N THR A 55 3.76 -10.50 7.53
CA THR A 55 4.83 -9.85 8.30
C THR A 55 5.34 -10.81 9.36
N PHE A 56 6.62 -10.69 9.72
CA PHE A 56 7.26 -11.49 10.75
C PHE A 56 6.91 -11.02 12.18
N SER A 57 6.25 -9.87 12.32
CA SER A 57 5.99 -9.22 13.61
C SER A 57 4.50 -9.03 13.86
N ASP A 58 4.02 -9.56 14.98
CA ASP A 58 2.65 -9.36 15.45
C ASP A 58 2.33 -7.87 15.69
N ASN A 59 3.28 -7.12 16.27
CA ASN A 59 3.12 -5.69 16.48
C ASN A 59 2.97 -4.93 15.15
N LYS A 60 3.79 -5.25 14.14
CA LYS A 60 3.64 -4.64 12.81
C LYS A 60 2.31 -5.01 12.17
N SER A 61 1.85 -6.25 12.32
CA SER A 61 0.55 -6.69 11.83
C SER A 61 -0.57 -5.82 12.43
N LYS A 62 -0.58 -5.66 13.75
CA LYS A 62 -1.57 -4.83 14.47
C LYS A 62 -1.52 -3.36 14.04
N SER A 63 -0.33 -2.79 13.87
CA SER A 63 -0.15 -1.41 13.41
C SER A 63 -0.72 -1.19 12.01
N VAL A 64 -0.42 -2.09 11.07
CA VAL A 64 -0.92 -2.01 9.69
C VAL A 64 -2.45 -2.19 9.65
N VAL A 65 -2.99 -3.16 10.39
CA VAL A 65 -4.45 -3.37 10.51
C VAL A 65 -5.14 -2.14 11.10
N SER A 66 -4.55 -1.52 12.13
CA SER A 66 -5.06 -0.28 12.70
C SER A 66 -5.02 0.87 11.69
N GLY A 67 -3.95 0.96 10.89
CA GLY A 67 -3.83 1.97 9.83
C GLY A 67 -4.96 1.88 8.80
N PHE A 68 -5.35 0.67 8.39
CA PHE A 68 -6.48 0.50 7.46
C PHE A 68 -7.83 0.94 8.00
N LYS A 69 -8.04 0.90 9.32
CA LYS A 69 -9.29 1.39 9.93
C LYS A 69 -9.46 2.91 9.76
N GLY A 70 -8.39 3.63 9.45
CA GLY A 70 -8.39 5.08 9.24
C GLY A 70 -8.79 5.54 7.83
N PHE A 71 -9.00 4.64 6.86
CA PHE A 71 -9.24 4.94 5.44
C PHE A 71 -10.53 4.30 4.90
#